data_AF-A0A1W9GRR7-F1
#
_entry.id   AF-A0A1W9GRR7-F1
#
_cell.length_a   1.000
_cell.length_b   1.000
_cell.length_c   1.000
_cell.angle_alpha   90.00
_cell.angle_beta   90.00
_cell.angle_gamma   90.00
#
_symmetry.space_group_name_H-M   'P 1'
#
loop_
_entity.id
_entity.type
_entity.pdbx_description
1 polymer ?
#
loop_
_entity_poly.entity_id
_entity_poly.type
_entity_poly.pdbx_seq_one_letter_code
_entity_poly.pdbx_strand_id
1 'polypeptide(L)'
;MLRLKHTLIAYILTTALSPSVSTNAATYYVATNGSNSNPGTSSQPWRTVAYAADRMVAGDTTYVKGGVYNEGLIRFKRSGTSSAPIKLLNVSGQFPIIDCVDKTAGQMILLQNSSGSKYRIGWITIEGFEIRDCTNGIKWYNLHDSTIRRNWIHHNQIDKSGILGVGGFRVVIDRNRLNNVEGHGIYINGSSMTLTNNLLYNTRKYAIQLNGSVLYDSSRFPGSEFAESHNWVIANNTFAYSRTEGAITIWGSKCNNAKVQNNIFYENASAGSSIAANGITFQSTGGTGIKINNNLAFASGSGGTRFLTGTSAKEGVHYTQSGNIVNTLSPKFVNAPSTLPSSPNFSLTSGSPAIDNGLSLSATVISYPGTTRPKLSAYDVGAYEYYSGSTTSTAPTSLQVAN
;
A
#
# COMPACT_ATOMS: atom_id res chain seq x y z
N MET A 1 31.03 71.48 -23.36
CA MET A 1 29.59 71.12 -23.38
C MET A 1 29.38 70.01 -24.39
N LEU A 2 29.27 68.75 -23.95
CA LEU A 2 28.98 67.58 -24.78
C LEU A 2 27.50 67.20 -24.54
N ARG A 3 26.64 67.27 -25.56
CA ARG A 3 25.23 66.84 -25.47
C ARG A 3 25.09 65.41 -26.02
N LEU A 4 24.82 64.46 -25.13
CA LEU A 4 24.44 63.08 -25.46
C LEU A 4 22.97 63.05 -25.93
N LYS A 5 22.69 62.59 -27.16
CA LYS A 5 21.33 62.28 -27.62
C LYS A 5 20.98 60.85 -27.17
N HIS A 6 19.96 60.72 -26.34
CA HIS A 6 19.39 59.42 -25.95
C HIS A 6 18.28 59.04 -26.93
N THR A 7 18.46 57.94 -27.66
CA THR A 7 17.39 57.33 -28.46
C THR A 7 16.74 56.23 -27.62
N LEU A 8 15.48 56.42 -27.24
CA LEU A 8 14.68 55.45 -26.49
C LEU A 8 14.05 54.45 -27.48
N ILE A 9 14.43 53.17 -27.43
CA ILE A 9 13.76 52.09 -28.18
C ILE A 9 12.74 51.44 -27.23
N ALA A 10 11.46 51.58 -27.54
CA ALA A 10 10.37 50.92 -26.82
C ALA A 10 10.25 49.47 -27.31
N TYR A 11 10.52 48.49 -26.44
CA TYR A 11 10.19 47.09 -26.68
C TYR A 11 8.71 46.86 -26.31
N ILE A 12 7.88 46.59 -27.32
CA ILE A 12 6.52 46.09 -27.11
C ILE A 12 6.63 44.62 -26.72
N LEU A 13 6.37 44.32 -25.44
CA LEU A 13 6.30 42.96 -24.92
C LEU A 13 4.94 42.36 -25.30
N THR A 14 4.89 41.58 -26.38
CA THR A 14 3.69 40.81 -26.74
C THR A 14 3.59 39.58 -25.82
N THR A 15 2.68 39.62 -24.86
CA THR A 15 2.30 38.45 -24.07
C THR A 15 1.54 37.46 -24.95
N ALA A 16 2.24 36.43 -25.43
CA ALA A 16 1.60 35.30 -26.09
C ALA A 16 0.75 34.53 -25.06
N LEU A 17 -0.58 34.72 -25.11
CA LEU A 17 -1.54 33.86 -24.45
C LEU A 17 -1.50 32.48 -25.12
N SER A 18 -0.75 31.54 -24.53
CA SER A 18 -0.81 30.14 -24.94
C SER A 18 -2.22 29.60 -24.67
N PRO A 19 -2.93 29.03 -25.68
CA PRO A 19 -4.22 28.43 -25.44
C PRO A 19 -4.07 27.30 -24.43
N SER A 20 -4.90 27.33 -23.38
CA SER A 20 -5.04 26.24 -22.45
C SER A 20 -5.64 25.05 -23.22
N VAL A 21 -4.81 24.07 -23.57
CA VAL A 21 -5.29 22.80 -24.09
C VAL A 21 -6.09 22.14 -22.96
N SER A 22 -7.41 22.20 -23.07
CA SER A 22 -8.32 21.33 -22.33
C SER A 22 -7.98 19.90 -22.75
N THR A 23 -7.12 19.21 -22.00
CA THR A 23 -6.95 17.76 -22.11
C THR A 23 -8.26 17.14 -21.65
N ASN A 24 -9.13 16.81 -22.60
CA ASN A 24 -10.40 16.17 -22.30
C ASN A 24 -10.08 14.78 -21.73
N ALA A 25 -10.41 14.56 -20.46
CA ALA A 25 -10.18 13.30 -19.77
C ALA A 25 -10.92 12.17 -20.51
N ALA A 26 -10.19 11.25 -21.15
CA ALA A 26 -10.82 10.17 -21.89
C ALA A 26 -11.21 9.03 -20.94
N THR A 27 -12.34 8.38 -21.24
CA THR A 27 -12.77 7.15 -20.57
C THR A 27 -12.63 5.98 -21.51
N TYR A 28 -11.82 4.99 -21.12
CA TYR A 28 -11.59 3.77 -21.88
C TYR A 28 -12.11 2.53 -21.17
N TYR A 29 -12.29 1.46 -21.94
CA TYR A 29 -12.71 0.16 -21.45
C TYR A 29 -11.82 -0.95 -21.98
N VAL A 30 -11.53 -1.92 -21.11
CA VAL A 30 -10.81 -3.15 -21.44
C VAL A 30 -11.72 -4.34 -21.16
N ALA A 31 -11.75 -5.32 -22.05
CA ALA A 31 -12.52 -6.57 -21.90
C ALA A 31 -11.78 -7.74 -22.55
N THR A 32 -11.92 -8.95 -22.00
CA THR A 32 -11.28 -10.16 -22.53
C THR A 32 -11.71 -10.52 -23.96
N ASN A 33 -12.93 -10.12 -24.35
CA ASN A 33 -13.48 -10.27 -25.71
C ASN A 33 -13.28 -9.01 -26.60
N GLY A 34 -12.49 -8.03 -26.15
CA GLY A 34 -12.17 -6.83 -26.91
C GLY A 34 -11.10 -7.04 -27.98
N SER A 35 -10.73 -5.95 -28.65
CA SER A 35 -9.60 -5.89 -29.59
C SER A 35 -8.78 -4.63 -29.34
N ASN A 36 -7.45 -4.73 -29.36
CA ASN A 36 -6.57 -3.55 -29.25
C ASN A 36 -6.64 -2.64 -30.49
N SER A 37 -7.29 -3.09 -31.57
CA SER A 37 -7.64 -2.23 -32.72
C SER A 37 -8.88 -1.38 -32.48
N ASN A 38 -9.66 -1.65 -31.43
CA ASN A 38 -10.86 -0.90 -31.12
C ASN A 38 -10.53 0.52 -30.58
N PRO A 39 -11.48 1.46 -30.61
CA PRO A 39 -11.30 2.79 -30.03
C PRO A 39 -11.23 2.80 -28.49
N GLY A 40 -11.52 1.69 -27.81
CA GLY A 40 -11.51 1.59 -26.35
C GLY A 40 -12.79 2.10 -25.70
N THR A 41 -13.90 2.20 -26.45
CA THR A 41 -15.22 2.56 -25.91
C THR A 41 -15.86 1.37 -25.16
N SER A 42 -16.93 1.60 -24.40
CA SER A 42 -17.60 0.50 -23.67
C SER A 42 -18.15 -0.60 -24.59
N SER A 43 -18.62 -0.23 -25.78
CA SER A 43 -19.14 -1.14 -26.81
C SER A 43 -18.04 -1.76 -27.69
N GLN A 44 -16.90 -1.07 -27.84
CA GLN A 44 -15.72 -1.58 -28.54
C GLN A 44 -14.49 -1.42 -27.63
N PRO A 45 -14.35 -2.28 -26.60
CA PRO A 45 -13.27 -2.17 -25.62
C PRO A 45 -11.95 -2.66 -26.22
N TRP A 46 -10.85 -2.17 -25.66
CA TRP A 46 -9.53 -2.78 -25.86
C TRP A 46 -9.48 -4.19 -25.28
N ARG A 47 -8.53 -5.00 -25.75
CA ARG A 47 -8.38 -6.38 -25.30
C ARG A 47 -7.52 -6.51 -24.04
N THR A 48 -6.46 -5.72 -23.93
CA THR A 48 -5.43 -5.92 -22.91
C THR A 48 -5.22 -4.69 -22.03
N VAL A 49 -4.93 -4.92 -20.74
CA VAL A 49 -4.65 -3.89 -19.75
C VAL A 49 -3.30 -3.24 -20.01
N ALA A 50 -2.30 -4.01 -20.49
CA ALA A 50 -1.01 -3.46 -20.91
C ALA A 50 -1.15 -2.44 -22.05
N TYR A 51 -2.08 -2.66 -22.98
CA TYR A 51 -2.34 -1.73 -24.08
C TYR A 51 -2.91 -0.40 -23.57
N ALA A 52 -3.81 -0.46 -22.59
CA ALA A 52 -4.33 0.73 -21.93
C ALA A 52 -3.25 1.48 -21.15
N ALA A 53 -2.51 0.80 -20.27
CA ALA A 53 -1.47 1.41 -19.44
C ALA A 53 -0.36 2.11 -20.27
N ASP A 54 -0.05 1.59 -21.46
CA ASP A 54 0.91 2.19 -22.39
C ASP A 54 0.40 3.48 -23.06
N ARG A 55 -0.92 3.69 -23.11
CA ARG A 55 -1.57 4.83 -23.81
C ARG A 55 -2.07 5.92 -22.89
N MET A 56 -2.48 5.57 -21.68
CA MET A 56 -3.05 6.52 -20.74
C MET A 56 -2.13 7.73 -20.53
N VAL A 57 -2.76 8.91 -20.51
CA VAL A 57 -2.16 10.22 -20.20
C VAL A 57 -2.93 10.89 -19.06
N ALA A 58 -2.42 12.02 -18.56
CA ALA A 58 -3.05 12.75 -17.47
C ALA A 58 -4.54 13.02 -17.73
N GLY A 59 -5.38 12.64 -16.75
CA GLY A 59 -6.84 12.74 -16.80
C GLY A 59 -7.54 11.45 -17.22
N ASP A 60 -6.87 10.53 -17.91
CA ASP A 60 -7.52 9.33 -18.43
C ASP A 60 -7.99 8.38 -17.32
N THR A 61 -9.17 7.81 -17.53
CA THR A 61 -9.72 6.72 -16.72
C THR A 61 -9.96 5.49 -17.60
N THR A 62 -9.42 4.34 -17.23
CA THR A 62 -9.68 3.06 -17.88
C THR A 62 -10.42 2.14 -16.92
N TYR A 63 -11.58 1.65 -17.36
CA TYR A 63 -12.37 0.64 -16.65
C TYR A 63 -12.14 -0.75 -17.24
N VAL A 64 -11.72 -1.70 -16.41
CA VAL A 64 -11.46 -3.08 -16.82
C VAL A 64 -12.64 -3.97 -16.43
N LYS A 65 -13.27 -4.61 -17.42
CA LYS A 65 -14.37 -5.56 -17.22
C LYS A 65 -13.85 -6.85 -16.59
N GLY A 66 -14.72 -7.57 -15.89
CA GLY A 66 -14.41 -8.85 -15.26
C GLY A 66 -13.95 -9.89 -16.27
N GLY A 67 -13.02 -10.74 -15.83
CA GLY A 67 -12.38 -11.74 -16.68
C GLY A 67 -10.93 -11.98 -16.26
N VAL A 68 -10.33 -13.02 -16.83
CA VAL A 68 -8.92 -13.37 -16.61
C VAL A 68 -8.10 -12.78 -17.76
N TYR A 69 -7.15 -11.91 -17.40
CA TYR A 69 -6.22 -11.26 -18.32
C TYR A 69 -4.85 -11.89 -18.15
N ASN A 70 -4.56 -12.84 -19.04
CA ASN A 70 -3.28 -13.51 -19.15
C ASN A 70 -2.25 -12.57 -19.77
N GLU A 71 -1.58 -11.76 -18.95
CA GLU A 71 -0.69 -10.69 -19.39
C GLU A 71 0.63 -10.71 -18.62
N GLY A 72 1.72 -10.30 -19.29
CA GLY A 72 3.04 -10.25 -18.65
C GLY A 72 3.31 -8.92 -17.94
N LEU A 73 3.95 -7.99 -18.64
CA LEU A 73 4.31 -6.68 -18.08
C LEU A 73 3.25 -5.62 -18.44
N ILE A 74 2.58 -5.07 -17.43
CA ILE A 74 1.68 -3.92 -17.57
C ILE A 74 2.45 -2.69 -17.08
N ARG A 75 2.96 -1.85 -18.00
CA ARG A 75 3.83 -0.72 -17.66
C ARG A 75 3.15 0.63 -17.84
N PHE A 76 2.97 1.36 -16.74
CA PHE A 76 2.69 2.79 -16.75
C PHE A 76 3.97 3.58 -17.00
N LYS A 77 3.94 4.46 -18.00
CA LYS A 77 5.10 5.24 -18.45
C LYS A 77 4.98 6.74 -18.20
N ARG A 78 3.78 7.25 -17.91
CA ARG A 78 3.46 8.67 -17.80
C ARG A 78 2.83 8.97 -16.44
N SER A 79 2.95 10.22 -16.00
CA SER A 79 2.28 10.72 -14.81
C SER A 79 0.94 11.35 -15.16
N GLY A 80 0.01 11.31 -14.20
CA GLY A 80 -1.07 12.27 -14.16
C GLY A 80 -0.62 13.61 -13.56
N THR A 81 -1.59 14.44 -13.20
CA THR A 81 -1.38 15.64 -12.36
C THR A 81 -2.35 15.64 -11.18
N SER A 82 -2.18 16.57 -10.25
CA SER A 82 -3.07 16.72 -9.10
C SER A 82 -4.54 16.97 -9.49
N SER A 83 -4.77 17.70 -10.58
CA SER A 83 -6.12 17.97 -11.11
C SER A 83 -6.57 16.93 -12.14
N ALA A 84 -5.65 16.18 -12.74
CA ALA A 84 -5.93 15.20 -13.79
C ALA A 84 -5.13 13.89 -13.57
N PRO A 85 -5.49 13.08 -12.56
CA PRO A 85 -4.82 11.81 -12.29
C PRO A 85 -5.14 10.76 -13.37
N ILE A 86 -4.25 9.79 -13.54
CA ILE A 86 -4.47 8.57 -14.34
C ILE A 86 -5.15 7.54 -13.45
N LYS A 87 -6.23 6.91 -13.92
CA LYS A 87 -6.99 5.92 -13.12
C LYS A 87 -7.19 4.62 -13.87
N LEU A 88 -6.64 3.52 -13.35
CA LEU A 88 -6.95 2.17 -13.80
C LEU A 88 -7.84 1.51 -12.74
N LEU A 89 -9.09 1.24 -13.11
CA LEU A 89 -10.15 0.82 -12.19
C LEU A 89 -10.81 -0.45 -12.72
N ASN A 90 -11.33 -1.29 -11.83
CA ASN A 90 -12.34 -2.28 -12.23
C ASN A 90 -13.67 -1.59 -12.60
N VAL A 91 -14.46 -2.22 -13.47
CA VAL A 91 -15.89 -1.88 -13.58
C VAL A 91 -16.57 -2.25 -12.26
N SER A 92 -17.44 -1.37 -11.76
CA SER A 92 -18.17 -1.60 -10.51
C SER A 92 -18.87 -2.97 -10.51
N GLY A 93 -18.70 -3.73 -9.41
CA GLY A 93 -19.24 -5.09 -9.27
C GLY A 93 -18.56 -6.17 -10.12
N GLN A 94 -17.50 -5.83 -10.87
CA GLN A 94 -16.72 -6.78 -11.65
C GLN A 94 -15.31 -6.93 -11.08
N PHE A 95 -14.73 -8.12 -11.24
CA PHE A 95 -13.47 -8.51 -10.60
C PHE A 95 -12.47 -8.97 -11.66
N PRO A 96 -11.78 -8.04 -12.33
CA PRO A 96 -10.74 -8.38 -13.29
C PRO A 96 -9.55 -9.04 -12.57
N ILE A 97 -9.07 -10.15 -13.13
CA ILE A 97 -7.91 -10.90 -12.65
C ILE A 97 -6.76 -10.64 -13.61
N ILE A 98 -5.69 -10.03 -13.11
CA ILE A 98 -4.40 -9.99 -13.81
C ILE A 98 -3.66 -11.27 -13.44
N ASP A 99 -3.51 -12.16 -14.43
CA ASP A 99 -2.87 -13.46 -14.28
C ASP A 99 -1.54 -13.46 -15.06
N CYS A 100 -0.44 -13.41 -14.33
CA CYS A 100 0.88 -13.38 -14.93
C CYS A 100 1.27 -14.78 -15.45
N VAL A 101 1.43 -14.89 -16.76
CA VAL A 101 1.60 -16.15 -17.50
C VAL A 101 2.97 -16.85 -17.32
N ASP A 102 4.00 -16.13 -16.90
CA ASP A 102 5.36 -16.65 -16.66
C ASP A 102 6.08 -15.87 -15.55
N LYS A 103 6.19 -16.53 -14.38
CA LYS A 103 6.85 -16.00 -13.17
C LYS A 103 8.32 -15.66 -13.37
N THR A 104 8.99 -16.22 -14.38
CA THR A 104 10.44 -16.05 -14.59
C THR A 104 10.80 -14.80 -15.39
N ALA A 105 9.84 -14.21 -16.12
CA ALA A 105 10.08 -13.14 -17.09
C ALA A 105 9.92 -11.71 -16.55
N GLY A 106 9.87 -11.49 -15.23
CA GLY A 106 9.72 -10.15 -14.65
C GLY A 106 8.34 -9.53 -14.87
N GLN A 107 7.29 -10.35 -14.82
CA GLN A 107 5.90 -9.94 -15.05
C GLN A 107 5.30 -9.32 -13.79
N MET A 108 4.62 -8.18 -13.97
CA MET A 108 4.06 -7.35 -12.89
C MET A 108 3.27 -6.16 -13.48
N ILE A 109 2.56 -5.45 -12.61
CA ILE A 109 2.22 -4.04 -12.88
C ILE A 109 3.41 -3.17 -12.48
N LEU A 110 3.98 -2.43 -13.45
CA LEU A 110 5.17 -1.59 -13.26
C LEU A 110 4.84 -0.12 -13.48
N LEU A 111 5.10 0.72 -12.46
CA LEU A 111 5.06 2.17 -12.58
C LEU A 111 6.49 2.71 -12.72
N GLN A 112 6.86 3.10 -13.94
CA GLN A 112 8.20 3.56 -14.24
C GLN A 112 8.17 4.56 -15.39
N ASN A 113 8.54 5.81 -15.09
CA ASN A 113 8.62 6.89 -16.07
C ASN A 113 9.37 6.46 -17.35
N SER A 114 8.86 6.84 -18.52
CA SER A 114 9.50 6.55 -19.82
C SER A 114 10.92 7.09 -19.92
N SER A 115 11.23 8.19 -19.24
CA SER A 115 12.57 8.78 -19.20
C SER A 115 13.55 7.97 -18.34
N GLY A 116 13.08 6.97 -17.58
CA GLY A 116 13.91 6.05 -16.80
C GLY A 116 13.58 6.01 -15.30
N SER A 117 14.14 5.03 -14.59
CA SER A 117 13.83 4.76 -13.17
C SER A 117 14.11 5.92 -12.23
N LYS A 118 15.07 6.81 -12.55
CA LYS A 118 15.41 7.97 -11.72
C LYS A 118 14.28 9.02 -11.69
N TYR A 119 13.44 9.08 -12.72
CA TYR A 119 12.46 10.14 -12.86
C TYR A 119 11.16 9.83 -12.13
N ARG A 120 10.55 10.88 -11.59
CA ARG A 120 9.26 10.81 -10.90
C ARG A 120 8.17 10.27 -11.80
N ILE A 121 7.33 9.39 -11.27
CA ILE A 121 6.04 9.02 -11.84
C ILE A 121 4.97 9.20 -10.77
N GLY A 122 3.78 9.70 -11.08
CA GLY A 122 2.80 9.97 -10.02
C GLY A 122 1.42 10.34 -10.49
N TRP A 123 0.54 10.60 -9.52
CA TRP A 123 -0.89 10.85 -9.74
C TRP A 123 -1.59 9.70 -10.46
N ILE A 124 -1.30 8.46 -10.01
CA ILE A 124 -1.85 7.23 -10.59
C ILE A 124 -2.69 6.51 -9.53
N THR A 125 -3.87 6.04 -9.92
CA THR A 125 -4.72 5.15 -9.11
C THR A 125 -4.79 3.78 -9.76
N ILE A 126 -4.49 2.72 -9.00
CA ILE A 126 -4.70 1.32 -9.39
C ILE A 126 -5.64 0.67 -8.38
N GLU A 127 -6.76 0.14 -8.87
CA GLU A 127 -7.83 -0.25 -7.97
C GLU A 127 -8.76 -1.35 -8.47
N GLY A 128 -9.05 -2.30 -7.58
CA GLY A 128 -10.11 -3.29 -7.77
C GLY A 128 -9.67 -4.55 -8.51
N PHE A 129 -8.37 -4.86 -8.52
CA PHE A 129 -7.82 -6.01 -9.26
C PHE A 129 -7.47 -7.17 -8.34
N GLU A 130 -7.77 -8.39 -8.76
CA GLU A 130 -6.99 -9.57 -8.34
C GLU A 130 -5.71 -9.59 -9.18
N ILE A 131 -4.56 -9.77 -8.54
CA ILE A 131 -3.24 -9.82 -9.17
C ILE A 131 -2.54 -11.05 -8.64
N ARG A 132 -2.33 -12.03 -9.51
CA ARG A 132 -1.76 -13.31 -9.10
C ARG A 132 -0.66 -13.79 -10.00
N ASP A 133 0.13 -14.69 -9.43
CA ASP A 133 1.14 -15.45 -10.15
C ASP A 133 2.22 -14.58 -10.83
N CYS A 134 2.40 -13.34 -10.38
CA CYS A 134 3.40 -12.42 -10.90
C CYS A 134 4.75 -12.57 -10.22
N THR A 135 5.82 -12.03 -10.82
CA THR A 135 7.11 -11.86 -10.16
C THR A 135 6.90 -10.99 -8.90
N ASN A 136 6.72 -9.68 -9.03
CA ASN A 136 6.12 -8.86 -7.97
C ASN A 136 4.68 -8.54 -8.40
N GLY A 137 3.76 -8.27 -7.48
CA GLY A 137 2.40 -7.89 -7.86
C GLY A 137 2.41 -6.50 -8.50
N ILE A 138 2.76 -5.49 -7.70
CA ILE A 138 2.92 -4.11 -8.14
C ILE A 138 4.32 -3.63 -7.77
N LYS A 139 5.02 -3.05 -8.75
CA LYS A 139 6.34 -2.46 -8.55
C LYS A 139 6.40 -1.03 -9.07
N TRP A 140 7.18 -0.18 -8.41
CA TRP A 140 7.47 1.14 -8.93
C TRP A 140 8.89 1.62 -8.70
N TYR A 141 9.23 2.67 -9.44
CA TYR A 141 10.38 3.52 -9.22
C TYR A 141 9.94 4.97 -9.07
N ASN A 142 10.31 5.61 -7.96
CA ASN A 142 10.07 7.03 -7.68
C ASN A 142 8.60 7.46 -7.86
N LEU A 143 7.69 6.67 -7.29
CA LEU A 143 6.25 6.93 -7.34
C LEU A 143 5.87 8.05 -6.38
N HIS A 144 5.00 8.97 -6.77
CA HIS A 144 4.47 9.98 -5.86
C HIS A 144 2.97 10.24 -6.04
N ASP A 145 2.33 10.78 -5.00
CA ASP A 145 0.95 11.25 -5.02
C ASP A 145 -0.04 10.25 -5.67
N SER A 146 0.11 8.97 -5.32
CA SER A 146 -0.56 7.87 -6.01
C SER A 146 -1.27 6.96 -5.03
N THR A 147 -2.30 6.26 -5.50
CA THR A 147 -3.15 5.41 -4.68
C THR A 147 -3.20 3.99 -5.22
N ILE A 148 -2.82 3.03 -4.40
CA ILE A 148 -2.96 1.59 -4.68
C ILE A 148 -3.99 1.07 -3.69
N ARG A 149 -5.21 0.77 -4.15
CA ARG A 149 -6.28 0.41 -3.22
C ARG A 149 -7.19 -0.69 -3.68
N ARG A 150 -7.80 -1.41 -2.74
CA ARG A 150 -8.80 -2.46 -3.04
C ARG A 150 -8.27 -3.52 -4.03
N ASN A 151 -6.98 -3.86 -3.96
CA ASN A 151 -6.41 -4.94 -4.77
C ASN A 151 -6.21 -6.19 -3.92
N TRP A 152 -6.33 -7.36 -4.55
CA TRP A 152 -6.00 -8.65 -3.97
C TRP A 152 -4.74 -9.21 -4.64
N ILE A 153 -3.62 -9.24 -3.93
CA ILE A 153 -2.32 -9.66 -4.49
C ILE A 153 -1.87 -10.96 -3.84
N HIS A 154 -1.61 -12.00 -4.62
CA HIS A 154 -1.25 -13.30 -4.06
C HIS A 154 -0.44 -14.23 -5.00
N HIS A 155 0.15 -15.28 -4.45
CA HIS A 155 0.91 -16.31 -5.18
C HIS A 155 2.08 -15.77 -6.02
N ASN A 156 2.72 -14.71 -5.55
CA ASN A 156 3.93 -14.16 -6.17
C ASN A 156 5.06 -15.20 -6.24
N GLN A 157 5.99 -14.99 -7.17
CA GLN A 157 7.19 -15.82 -7.28
C GLN A 157 7.98 -15.85 -5.96
N ILE A 158 8.68 -16.97 -5.72
CA ILE A 158 9.61 -17.16 -4.61
C ILE A 158 10.54 -15.95 -4.42
N ASP A 159 10.63 -15.48 -3.18
CA ASP A 159 11.45 -14.34 -2.76
C ASP A 159 11.06 -12.98 -3.38
N LYS A 160 9.88 -12.88 -4.00
CA LYS A 160 9.35 -11.62 -4.52
C LYS A 160 8.20 -11.10 -3.68
N SER A 161 7.98 -9.79 -3.77
CA SER A 161 7.03 -9.09 -2.90
C SER A 161 5.68 -8.88 -3.57
N GLY A 162 4.62 -8.79 -2.78
CA GLY A 162 3.30 -8.40 -3.28
C GLY A 162 3.37 -6.98 -3.84
N ILE A 163 3.93 -6.05 -3.05
CA ILE A 163 4.22 -4.68 -3.47
C ILE A 163 5.70 -4.36 -3.21
N LEU A 164 6.41 -3.88 -4.24
CA LEU A 164 7.81 -3.47 -4.16
C LEU A 164 8.01 -2.02 -4.65
N GLY A 165 8.43 -1.14 -3.76
CA GLY A 165 8.70 0.25 -4.09
C GLY A 165 10.17 0.60 -3.97
N VAL A 166 10.77 1.09 -5.06
CA VAL A 166 12.07 1.76 -5.02
C VAL A 166 11.83 3.26 -5.12
N GLY A 167 11.67 3.86 -3.96
CA GLY A 167 11.31 5.25 -3.75
C GLY A 167 9.85 5.57 -3.95
N GLY A 168 9.26 6.14 -2.90
CA GLY A 168 7.87 6.56 -2.83
C GLY A 168 7.74 7.89 -2.08
N PHE A 169 6.80 8.75 -2.49
CA PHE A 169 6.51 9.98 -1.77
C PHE A 169 5.01 10.31 -1.80
N ARG A 170 4.35 10.37 -0.63
CA ARG A 170 2.89 10.58 -0.53
C ARG A 170 2.09 9.54 -1.32
N VAL A 171 2.44 8.27 -1.15
CA VAL A 171 1.70 7.15 -1.75
C VAL A 171 0.79 6.52 -0.70
N VAL A 172 -0.46 6.29 -1.09
CA VAL A 172 -1.49 5.64 -0.27
C VAL A 172 -1.63 4.19 -0.73
N ILE A 173 -1.53 3.25 0.21
CA ILE A 173 -1.79 1.83 0.02
C ILE A 173 -2.91 1.46 0.98
N ASP A 174 -4.13 1.37 0.45
CA ASP A 174 -5.34 1.30 1.27
C ASP A 174 -6.24 0.12 0.92
N ARG A 175 -6.77 -0.60 1.92
CA ARG A 175 -7.76 -1.68 1.69
C ARG A 175 -7.30 -2.77 0.71
N ASN A 176 -6.01 -3.07 0.66
CA ASN A 176 -5.51 -4.19 -0.13
C ASN A 176 -5.49 -5.47 0.70
N ARG A 177 -5.73 -6.60 0.05
CA ARG A 177 -5.50 -7.94 0.60
C ARG A 177 -4.21 -8.50 -0.03
N LEU A 178 -3.24 -8.86 0.79
CA LEU A 178 -2.02 -9.52 0.33
C LEU A 178 -1.88 -10.85 1.06
N ASN A 179 -1.88 -11.97 0.33
CA ASN A 179 -1.66 -13.26 0.96
C ASN A 179 -0.93 -14.27 0.08
N ASN A 180 -0.37 -15.29 0.71
CA ASN A 180 0.41 -16.31 0.00
C ASN A 180 1.52 -15.67 -0.83
N VAL A 181 2.16 -14.65 -0.26
CA VAL A 181 3.27 -13.92 -0.87
C VAL A 181 4.56 -14.61 -0.46
N GLU A 182 5.41 -14.96 -1.41
CA GLU A 182 6.62 -15.75 -1.15
C GLU A 182 7.86 -14.91 -0.78
N GLY A 183 7.71 -13.60 -0.65
CA GLY A 183 8.69 -12.67 -0.10
C GLY A 183 8.07 -11.81 0.99
N HIS A 184 8.32 -10.49 0.93
CA HIS A 184 7.65 -9.52 1.81
C HIS A 184 6.27 -9.18 1.26
N GLY A 185 5.30 -8.88 2.12
CA GLY A 185 4.01 -8.37 1.64
C GLY A 185 4.20 -7.04 0.90
N ILE A 186 4.70 -6.04 1.63
CA ILE A 186 5.02 -4.70 1.14
C ILE A 186 6.46 -4.37 1.52
N TYR A 187 7.30 -4.06 0.54
CA TYR A 187 8.68 -3.64 0.76
C TYR A 187 8.94 -2.33 0.02
N ILE A 188 9.07 -1.23 0.75
CA ILE A 188 9.22 0.12 0.17
C ILE A 188 10.22 0.97 0.98
N ASN A 189 10.96 1.84 0.29
CA ASN A 189 11.65 3.01 0.85
C ASN A 189 11.02 4.32 0.34
N GLY A 190 11.27 5.43 1.02
CA GLY A 190 10.74 6.76 0.70
C GLY A 190 9.81 7.27 1.78
N SER A 191 9.15 8.41 1.61
CA SER A 191 8.55 9.14 2.72
C SER A 191 7.07 9.47 2.58
N SER A 192 6.45 9.83 3.71
CA SER A 192 5.02 10.22 3.78
C SER A 192 4.09 9.16 3.21
N MET A 193 4.45 7.89 3.38
CA MET A 193 3.65 6.75 2.93
C MET A 193 2.49 6.52 3.89
N THR A 194 1.31 6.22 3.35
CA THR A 194 0.11 5.90 4.14
C THR A 194 -0.34 4.49 3.81
N LEU A 195 -0.07 3.53 4.69
CA LEU A 195 -0.46 2.14 4.58
C LEU A 195 -1.60 1.90 5.56
N THR A 196 -2.83 1.88 5.05
CA THR A 196 -4.02 1.81 5.90
C THR A 196 -4.96 0.69 5.52
N ASN A 197 -5.63 0.12 6.53
CA ASN A 197 -6.77 -0.77 6.30
C ASN A 197 -6.44 -2.00 5.44
N ASN A 198 -5.17 -2.42 5.38
CA ASN A 198 -4.76 -3.57 4.57
C ASN A 198 -4.82 -4.85 5.40
N LEU A 199 -5.14 -5.96 4.75
CA LEU A 199 -5.07 -7.30 5.30
C LEU A 199 -3.89 -8.04 4.67
N LEU A 200 -2.85 -8.29 5.46
CA LEU A 200 -1.66 -9.03 5.02
C LEU A 200 -1.55 -10.31 5.84
N TYR A 201 -1.62 -11.46 5.19
CA TYR A 201 -1.47 -12.72 5.91
C TYR A 201 -0.80 -13.82 5.09
N ASN A 202 -0.20 -14.80 5.75
CA ASN A 202 0.55 -15.87 5.06
C ASN A 202 1.63 -15.34 4.10
N THR A 203 2.33 -14.28 4.50
CA THR A 203 3.55 -13.82 3.81
C THR A 203 4.71 -14.71 4.24
N ARG A 204 5.65 -15.01 3.35
CA ARG A 204 6.83 -15.81 3.73
C ARG A 204 7.70 -15.04 4.71
N LYS A 205 8.04 -13.80 4.38
CA LYS A 205 8.86 -12.88 5.20
C LYS A 205 7.97 -11.84 5.89
N TYR A 206 8.55 -10.68 6.25
CA TYR A 206 7.80 -9.58 6.86
C TYR A 206 6.61 -9.16 6.02
N ALA A 207 5.47 -8.92 6.67
CA ALA A 207 4.29 -8.35 6.00
C ALA A 207 4.60 -6.94 5.49
N ILE A 208 5.28 -6.12 6.28
CA ILE A 208 5.83 -4.81 5.85
C ILE A 208 7.32 -4.73 6.18
N GLN A 209 8.10 -4.33 5.18
CA GLN A 209 9.45 -3.84 5.36
C GLN A 209 9.46 -2.33 5.11
N LEU A 210 9.55 -1.56 6.20
CA LEU A 210 9.83 -0.14 6.17
C LEU A 210 11.35 0.01 6.00
N ASN A 211 11.77 0.29 4.76
CA ASN A 211 13.19 0.31 4.42
C ASN A 211 13.78 1.72 4.50
N GLY A 212 14.53 2.01 5.55
CA GLY A 212 15.40 3.17 5.70
C GLY A 212 16.88 2.85 5.56
N SER A 213 17.27 1.75 4.90
CA SER A 213 18.68 1.46 4.59
C SER A 213 19.18 2.24 3.37
N VAL A 214 18.27 2.79 2.58
CA VAL A 214 18.57 3.58 1.39
C VAL A 214 18.96 5.00 1.78
N LEU A 215 20.15 5.41 1.36
CA LEU A 215 20.63 6.79 1.44
C LEU A 215 20.32 7.53 0.13
N TYR A 216 20.13 8.84 0.23
CA TYR A 216 19.91 9.68 -0.94
C TYR A 216 21.11 9.63 -1.89
N ASP A 217 20.80 9.35 -3.16
CA ASP A 217 21.72 9.38 -4.27
C ASP A 217 21.00 10.02 -5.46
N SER A 218 21.48 11.20 -5.86
CA SER A 218 20.88 11.98 -6.96
C SER A 218 20.93 11.26 -8.31
N SER A 219 21.74 10.22 -8.47
CA SER A 219 21.75 9.38 -9.69
C SER A 219 20.58 8.39 -9.74
N ARG A 220 19.92 8.13 -8.61
CA ARG A 220 18.85 7.12 -8.46
C ARG A 220 17.51 7.71 -8.06
N PHE A 221 17.52 8.79 -7.29
CA PHE A 221 16.32 9.39 -6.70
C PHE A 221 16.20 10.87 -7.12
N PRO A 222 14.98 11.36 -7.38
CA PRO A 222 14.71 12.77 -7.66
C PRO A 222 15.01 13.70 -6.47
N GLY A 223 14.93 13.16 -5.25
CA GLY A 223 15.10 13.88 -4.00
C GLY A 223 15.21 12.91 -2.83
N SER A 224 15.64 13.41 -1.66
CA SER A 224 15.82 12.58 -0.47
C SER A 224 14.50 12.01 0.04
N GLU A 225 13.38 12.68 -0.22
CA GLU A 225 12.02 12.25 0.14
C GLU A 225 11.60 10.96 -0.56
N PHE A 226 12.24 10.59 -1.67
CA PHE A 226 12.07 9.31 -2.36
C PHE A 226 13.04 8.25 -1.85
N ALA A 227 14.17 8.62 -1.25
CA ALA A 227 15.18 7.66 -0.81
C ALA A 227 14.97 7.25 0.64
N GLU A 228 14.91 8.24 1.52
CA GLU A 228 14.92 8.08 2.98
C GLU A 228 13.50 7.88 3.52
N SER A 229 13.36 7.05 4.56
CA SER A 229 12.05 6.67 5.07
C SER A 229 11.63 7.49 6.29
N HIS A 230 10.78 8.49 6.05
CA HIS A 230 10.25 9.34 7.11
C HIS A 230 8.74 9.56 7.03
N ASN A 231 8.11 9.79 8.18
CA ASN A 231 6.70 10.20 8.31
C ASN A 231 5.70 9.19 7.75
N TRP A 232 5.96 7.89 7.90
CA TRP A 232 4.99 6.86 7.50
C TRP A 232 3.80 6.80 8.47
N VAL A 233 2.64 6.48 7.93
CA VAL A 233 1.46 6.06 8.71
C VAL A 233 1.17 4.61 8.34
N ILE A 234 1.27 3.71 9.31
CA ILE A 234 0.91 2.30 9.20
C ILE A 234 -0.22 2.09 10.20
N ALA A 235 -1.47 2.18 9.74
CA ALA A 235 -2.61 2.16 10.64
C ALA A 235 -3.80 1.31 10.20
N ASN A 236 -4.52 0.74 11.17
CA ASN A 236 -5.68 -0.13 10.92
C ASN A 236 -5.40 -1.33 10.01
N ASN A 237 -4.14 -1.79 9.94
CA ASN A 237 -3.81 -2.97 9.17
C ASN A 237 -3.92 -4.20 10.06
N THR A 238 -4.19 -5.34 9.43
CA THR A 238 -4.13 -6.65 10.07
C THR A 238 -3.00 -7.45 9.46
N PHE A 239 -2.06 -7.87 10.31
CA PHE A 239 -0.92 -8.71 9.96
C PHE A 239 -1.08 -10.06 10.64
N ALA A 240 -1.17 -11.14 9.87
CA ALA A 240 -1.38 -12.44 10.48
C ALA A 240 -0.64 -13.59 9.80
N TYR A 241 -0.18 -14.54 10.59
CA TYR A 241 0.40 -15.80 10.08
C TYR A 241 1.56 -15.59 9.08
N SER A 242 2.34 -14.51 9.19
CA SER A 242 3.64 -14.45 8.49
C SER A 242 4.46 -15.68 8.88
N ARG A 243 5.07 -16.36 7.90
CA ARG A 243 5.69 -17.67 8.10
C ARG A 243 7.04 -17.56 8.81
N THR A 244 8.08 -17.07 8.15
CA THR A 244 9.46 -17.15 8.69
C THR A 244 9.88 -15.91 9.48
N GLU A 245 9.13 -14.81 9.40
CA GLU A 245 9.47 -13.52 10.00
C GLU A 245 8.24 -12.88 10.67
N GLY A 246 8.45 -11.77 11.39
CA GLY A 246 7.40 -11.00 12.04
C GLY A 246 6.49 -10.20 11.09
N ALA A 247 5.62 -9.37 11.64
CA ALA A 247 4.75 -8.52 10.82
C ALA A 247 5.51 -7.36 10.18
N ILE A 248 6.20 -6.55 10.97
CA ILE A 248 6.89 -5.34 10.49
C ILE A 248 8.37 -5.44 10.81
N THR A 249 9.22 -5.16 9.82
CA THR A 249 10.61 -4.80 10.08
C THR A 249 10.82 -3.32 9.86
N ILE A 250 11.52 -2.70 10.81
CA ILE A 250 12.06 -1.35 10.69
C ILE A 250 13.55 -1.52 10.44
N TRP A 251 13.96 -1.34 9.18
CA TRP A 251 15.29 -1.71 8.73
C TRP A 251 16.07 -0.52 8.18
N GLY A 252 17.30 -0.34 8.65
CA GLY A 252 18.19 0.76 8.30
C GLY A 252 18.03 2.00 9.18
N SER A 253 18.94 2.96 8.98
CA SER A 253 19.10 4.12 9.87
C SER A 253 18.17 5.30 9.56
N LYS A 254 17.54 5.31 8.38
CA LYS A 254 16.67 6.40 7.91
C LYS A 254 15.20 6.04 8.06
N CYS A 255 14.80 5.57 9.23
CA CYS A 255 13.41 5.21 9.57
C CYS A 255 12.86 6.15 10.65
N ASN A 256 12.42 7.35 10.29
CA ASN A 256 12.06 8.38 11.27
C ASN A 256 10.56 8.69 11.29
N ASN A 257 10.03 9.00 12.48
CA ASN A 257 8.67 9.52 12.68
C ASN A 257 7.54 8.62 12.12
N ALA A 258 7.77 7.32 12.01
CA ALA A 258 6.73 6.39 11.62
C ALA A 258 5.67 6.27 12.72
N LYS A 259 4.40 6.26 12.35
CA LYS A 259 3.26 6.01 13.24
C LYS A 259 2.73 4.62 12.94
N VAL A 260 2.88 3.69 13.88
CA VAL A 260 2.33 2.33 13.81
C VAL A 260 1.16 2.27 14.79
N GLN A 261 -0.06 2.46 14.29
CA GLN A 261 -1.22 2.72 15.13
C GLN A 261 -2.42 1.84 14.82
N ASN A 262 -3.18 1.39 15.82
CA ASN A 262 -4.42 0.67 15.58
C ASN A 262 -4.26 -0.59 14.72
N ASN A 263 -3.12 -1.29 14.75
CA ASN A 263 -2.94 -2.50 13.94
C ASN A 263 -3.21 -3.77 14.76
N ILE A 264 -3.55 -4.86 14.07
CA ILE A 264 -3.59 -6.21 14.64
C ILE A 264 -2.34 -6.98 14.20
N PHE A 265 -1.71 -7.66 15.15
CA PHE A 265 -0.57 -8.55 14.97
C PHE A 265 -0.93 -9.94 15.52
N TYR A 266 -1.14 -10.92 14.63
CA TYR A 266 -1.68 -12.21 15.03
C TYR A 266 -0.86 -13.40 14.52
N GLU A 267 -0.31 -14.20 15.42
CA GLU A 267 0.38 -15.46 15.08
C GLU A 267 1.46 -15.32 13.97
N ASN A 268 2.11 -14.16 13.86
CA ASN A 268 3.21 -13.96 12.91
C ASN A 268 4.49 -14.66 13.41
N ALA A 269 5.42 -14.88 12.49
CA ALA A 269 6.59 -15.74 12.67
C ALA A 269 6.22 -17.22 12.96
N SER A 270 5.21 -17.73 12.26
CA SER A 270 4.54 -19.01 12.53
C SER A 270 5.37 -20.27 12.23
N ALA A 271 6.48 -20.14 11.50
CA ALA A 271 7.32 -21.24 11.00
C ALA A 271 8.82 -21.03 11.28
N GLY A 272 9.20 -19.99 12.04
CA GLY A 272 10.61 -19.62 12.19
C GLY A 272 10.94 -18.77 13.40
N SER A 273 11.83 -19.33 14.23
CA SER A 273 12.75 -18.67 15.16
C SER A 273 12.22 -18.24 16.54
N SER A 274 12.85 -18.79 17.59
CA SER A 274 12.68 -18.45 19.01
C SER A 274 12.97 -16.98 19.37
N ILE A 275 13.40 -16.16 18.40
CA ILE A 275 13.70 -14.73 18.56
C ILE A 275 12.79 -13.80 17.74
N ALA A 276 11.88 -14.34 16.91
CA ALA A 276 11.06 -13.53 16.03
C ALA A 276 9.90 -12.84 16.78
N ALA A 277 9.68 -11.56 16.49
CA ALA A 277 8.54 -10.82 17.01
C ALA A 277 7.29 -11.12 16.19
N ASN A 278 6.15 -11.35 16.84
CA ASN A 278 4.86 -11.30 16.17
C ASN A 278 4.54 -9.88 15.67
N GLY A 279 5.01 -8.86 16.40
CA GLY A 279 4.84 -7.46 16.01
C GLY A 279 5.98 -6.92 15.16
N ILE A 280 6.80 -6.07 15.78
CA ILE A 280 7.78 -5.21 15.12
C ILE A 280 9.20 -5.66 15.48
N THR A 281 10.01 -5.92 14.46
CA THR A 281 11.44 -6.16 14.58
C THR A 281 12.22 -4.91 14.20
N PHE A 282 13.00 -4.38 15.13
CA PHE A 282 13.97 -3.32 14.86
C PHE A 282 15.31 -3.94 14.45
N GLN A 283 15.63 -3.86 13.17
CA GLN A 283 16.91 -4.38 12.65
C GLN A 283 18.02 -3.31 12.63
N SER A 284 17.69 -2.06 12.98
CA SER A 284 18.65 -0.96 13.12
C SER A 284 18.14 0.07 14.13
N THR A 285 19.08 0.81 14.74
CA THR A 285 18.85 1.83 15.78
C THR A 285 19.03 3.27 15.29
N GLY A 286 19.18 3.52 13.99
CA GLY A 286 19.34 4.90 13.52
C GLY A 286 18.03 5.70 13.49
N GLY A 287 16.88 5.02 13.37
CA GLY A 287 15.56 5.65 13.30
C GLY A 287 15.05 6.13 14.65
N THR A 288 14.42 7.30 14.68
CA THR A 288 13.87 7.93 15.89
C THR A 288 12.46 8.49 15.69
N GLY A 289 11.79 8.87 16.78
CA GLY A 289 10.45 9.48 16.74
C GLY A 289 9.32 8.53 16.36
N ILE A 290 9.58 7.22 16.36
CA ILE A 290 8.58 6.20 16.01
C ILE A 290 7.52 6.14 17.12
N LYS A 291 6.24 6.09 16.76
CA LYS A 291 5.11 6.01 17.69
C LYS A 291 4.35 4.72 17.47
N ILE A 292 4.28 3.86 18.48
CA ILE A 292 3.62 2.55 18.43
C ILE A 292 2.45 2.56 19.41
N ASN A 293 1.26 2.92 18.94
CA ASN A 293 0.12 3.17 19.84
C ASN A 293 -1.11 2.36 19.46
N ASN A 294 -1.89 1.96 20.47
CA ASN A 294 -3.22 1.37 20.28
C ASN A 294 -3.24 0.11 19.39
N ASN A 295 -2.17 -0.67 19.37
CA ASN A 295 -2.07 -1.91 18.62
C ASN A 295 -2.48 -3.11 19.46
N LEU A 296 -3.06 -4.11 18.82
CA LEU A 296 -3.45 -5.38 19.42
C LEU A 296 -2.51 -6.48 18.90
N ALA A 297 -1.72 -7.09 19.77
CA ALA A 297 -0.82 -8.19 19.44
C ALA A 297 -1.14 -9.43 20.25
N PHE A 298 -1.30 -10.58 19.60
CA PHE A 298 -1.58 -11.85 20.27
C PHE A 298 -0.99 -13.03 19.51
N ALA A 299 -0.40 -13.97 20.23
CA ALA A 299 0.05 -15.25 19.72
C ALA A 299 -0.11 -16.32 20.80
N SER A 300 -0.78 -17.41 20.46
CA SER A 300 -1.15 -18.53 21.33
C SER A 300 -0.73 -19.89 20.80
N GLY A 301 -0.31 -19.97 19.53
CA GLY A 301 0.17 -21.18 18.88
C GLY A 301 1.60 -21.05 18.39
N SER A 302 1.81 -21.21 17.08
CA SER A 302 3.14 -21.29 16.49
C SER A 302 3.80 -19.95 16.21
N GLY A 303 3.08 -18.83 16.41
CA GLY A 303 3.64 -17.48 16.24
C GLY A 303 4.55 -17.05 17.40
N GLY A 304 5.37 -16.03 17.15
CA GLY A 304 6.25 -15.45 18.17
C GLY A 304 5.46 -14.74 19.29
N THR A 305 5.80 -14.94 20.56
CA THR A 305 5.08 -14.29 21.67
C THR A 305 5.51 -12.83 21.90
N ARG A 306 6.66 -12.43 21.35
CA ARG A 306 7.21 -11.07 21.52
C ARG A 306 6.50 -10.07 20.61
N PHE A 307 6.02 -8.97 21.16
CA PHE A 307 5.51 -7.87 20.33
C PHE A 307 6.62 -7.05 19.69
N LEU A 308 7.68 -6.72 20.45
CA LEU A 308 8.83 -5.96 19.97
C LEU A 308 10.14 -6.75 20.18
N THR A 309 11.01 -6.75 19.17
CA THR A 309 12.36 -7.34 19.25
C THR A 309 13.35 -6.50 18.44
N GLY A 310 14.66 -6.74 18.57
CA GLY A 310 15.66 -6.07 17.75
C GLY A 310 16.98 -5.70 18.45
N THR A 311 17.96 -5.31 17.63
CA THR A 311 19.38 -5.10 18.00
C THR A 311 19.65 -3.74 18.62
N SER A 312 19.03 -3.44 19.77
CA SER A 312 19.27 -2.27 20.66
C SER A 312 18.33 -1.07 20.55
N ALA A 313 17.17 -1.19 19.89
CA ALA A 313 16.17 -0.12 19.91
C ALA A 313 15.62 0.06 21.33
N LYS A 314 15.68 1.30 21.84
CA LYS A 314 15.25 1.68 23.19
C LYS A 314 14.00 2.56 23.15
N GLU A 315 13.01 2.23 23.96
CA GLU A 315 11.87 3.10 24.25
C GLU A 315 12.36 4.42 24.87
N GLY A 316 11.70 5.53 24.54
CA GLY A 316 12.10 6.89 24.94
C GLY A 316 13.21 7.50 24.07
N VAL A 317 13.95 6.69 23.31
CA VAL A 317 15.01 7.15 22.39
C VAL A 317 14.58 6.99 20.93
N HIS A 318 14.23 5.77 20.54
CA HIS A 318 13.94 5.42 19.15
C HIS A 318 12.44 5.39 18.87
N TYR A 319 11.69 4.88 19.84
CA TYR A 319 10.24 4.80 19.80
C TYR A 319 9.61 5.17 21.14
N THR A 320 8.32 5.48 21.09
CA THR A 320 7.44 5.55 22.26
C THR A 320 6.24 4.65 22.00
N GLN A 321 5.64 4.10 23.05
CA GLN A 321 4.44 3.28 22.92
C GLN A 321 3.41 3.59 23.99
N SER A 322 2.13 3.42 23.66
CA SER A 322 1.01 3.64 24.58
C SER A 322 -0.26 2.93 24.12
N GLY A 323 -1.07 2.44 25.05
CA GLY A 323 -2.38 1.83 24.75
C GLY A 323 -2.34 0.53 23.93
N ASN A 324 -1.18 -0.13 23.79
CA ASN A 324 -1.12 -1.43 23.11
C ASN A 324 -1.62 -2.53 24.04
N ILE A 325 -2.40 -3.47 23.51
CA ILE A 325 -2.74 -4.74 24.18
C ILE A 325 -1.84 -5.83 23.61
N VAL A 326 -1.00 -6.42 24.45
CA VAL A 326 0.02 -7.38 24.02
C VAL A 326 -0.07 -8.67 24.83
N ASN A 327 -0.47 -9.74 24.16
CA ASN A 327 -0.42 -11.12 24.64
C ASN A 327 -1.00 -11.35 26.05
N THR A 328 -2.06 -10.62 26.40
CA THR A 328 -2.72 -10.70 27.72
C THR A 328 -3.85 -11.73 27.72
N LEU A 329 -4.85 -11.53 26.86
CA LEU A 329 -6.03 -12.38 26.70
C LEU A 329 -6.33 -12.59 25.22
N SER A 330 -7.06 -13.66 24.91
CA SER A 330 -7.56 -13.90 23.56
C SER A 330 -8.32 -12.66 23.05
N PRO A 331 -8.01 -12.16 21.84
CA PRO A 331 -8.73 -11.03 21.25
C PRO A 331 -10.17 -11.34 20.87
N LYS A 332 -10.60 -12.61 20.91
CA LYS A 332 -11.94 -13.07 20.52
C LYS A 332 -12.35 -12.62 19.12
N PHE A 333 -11.55 -13.02 18.13
CA PHE A 333 -11.88 -12.83 16.71
C PHE A 333 -12.93 -13.81 16.22
N VAL A 334 -13.68 -13.44 15.17
CA VAL A 334 -14.73 -14.28 14.57
C VAL A 334 -14.17 -15.61 14.00
N ASN A 335 -13.04 -15.59 13.28
CA ASN A 335 -12.41 -16.80 12.73
C ASN A 335 -10.89 -16.63 12.57
N ALA A 336 -10.15 -16.70 13.65
CA ALA A 336 -8.68 -16.69 13.59
C ALA A 336 -8.13 -17.74 14.56
N PRO A 337 -8.16 -19.05 14.22
CA PRO A 337 -7.49 -20.08 15.01
C PRO A 337 -5.97 -19.87 15.03
N SER A 338 -5.25 -20.59 15.89
CA SER A 338 -3.80 -20.45 16.00
C SER A 338 -3.04 -20.88 14.74
N THR A 339 -3.66 -21.72 13.90
CA THR A 339 -3.20 -22.08 12.55
C THR A 339 -4.03 -21.36 11.50
N LEU A 340 -3.42 -21.06 10.35
CA LEU A 340 -4.09 -20.32 9.28
C LEU A 340 -5.33 -21.07 8.75
N PRO A 341 -6.55 -20.50 8.85
CA PRO A 341 -7.73 -21.07 8.21
C PRO A 341 -7.80 -20.67 6.73
N SER A 342 -8.70 -21.31 5.96
CA SER A 342 -8.96 -20.98 4.56
C SER A 342 -9.51 -19.56 4.35
N SER A 343 -10.19 -19.00 5.35
CA SER A 343 -10.82 -17.67 5.30
C SER A 343 -10.76 -17.00 6.68
N PRO A 344 -9.62 -16.39 7.04
CA PRO A 344 -9.44 -15.81 8.37
C PRO A 344 -10.32 -14.57 8.57
N ASN A 345 -10.81 -14.33 9.76
CA ASN A 345 -11.65 -13.17 10.07
C ASN A 345 -11.27 -12.61 11.43
N PHE A 346 -10.75 -11.38 11.41
CA PHE A 346 -10.20 -10.68 12.58
C PHE A 346 -11.15 -9.64 13.16
N SER A 347 -12.41 -9.64 12.72
CA SER A 347 -13.46 -8.82 13.36
C SER A 347 -13.62 -9.27 14.81
N LEU A 348 -13.86 -8.32 15.72
CA LEU A 348 -14.04 -8.58 17.15
C LEU A 348 -15.42 -9.19 17.42
N THR A 349 -15.49 -10.09 18.39
CA THR A 349 -16.76 -10.60 18.95
C THR A 349 -17.00 -10.03 20.35
N SER A 350 -18.22 -10.18 20.87
CA SER A 350 -18.60 -9.60 22.17
C SER A 350 -17.67 -10.07 23.29
N GLY A 351 -17.27 -9.15 24.16
CA GLY A 351 -16.38 -9.43 25.29
C GLY A 351 -14.90 -9.56 24.91
N SER A 352 -14.51 -9.13 23.70
CA SER A 352 -13.10 -8.92 23.38
C SER A 352 -12.48 -7.88 24.31
N PRO A 353 -11.24 -8.10 24.80
CA PRO A 353 -10.53 -7.12 25.63
C PRO A 353 -10.16 -5.84 24.87
N ALA A 354 -10.27 -5.83 23.54
CA ALA A 354 -9.97 -4.67 22.72
C ALA A 354 -11.10 -3.62 22.72
N ILE A 355 -12.33 -4.01 23.07
CA ILE A 355 -13.52 -3.15 22.94
C ILE A 355 -13.43 -2.01 23.95
N ASP A 356 -13.63 -0.77 23.50
CA ASP A 356 -13.67 0.46 24.30
C ASP A 356 -12.41 0.70 25.18
N ASN A 357 -11.26 0.12 24.83
CA ASN A 357 -10.02 0.22 25.61
C ASN A 357 -8.91 1.03 24.89
N GLY A 358 -9.24 1.65 23.77
CA GLY A 358 -8.31 2.33 22.89
C GLY A 358 -8.15 3.82 23.14
N LEU A 359 -6.98 4.33 22.76
CA LEU A 359 -6.67 5.75 22.82
C LEU A 359 -7.38 6.53 21.71
N SER A 360 -7.84 7.74 22.01
CA SER A 360 -8.27 8.69 20.98
C SER A 360 -7.05 9.24 20.23
N LEU A 361 -6.90 8.85 18.96
CA LEU A 361 -5.76 9.24 18.11
C LEU A 361 -6.25 10.11 16.94
N SER A 362 -5.60 11.26 16.74
CA SER A 362 -6.00 12.25 15.71
C SER A 362 -5.78 11.80 14.26
N ALA A 363 -5.06 10.70 14.03
CA ALA A 363 -4.56 10.35 12.70
C ALA A 363 -5.52 9.48 11.86
N THR A 364 -6.54 8.85 12.46
CA THR A 364 -7.35 7.88 11.72
C THR A 364 -8.78 7.75 12.27
N VAL A 365 -9.75 8.30 11.55
CA VAL A 365 -11.19 8.30 11.94
C VAL A 365 -11.94 7.09 11.37
N ILE A 366 -11.37 6.39 10.39
CA ILE A 366 -12.02 5.27 9.67
C ILE A 366 -11.22 3.99 9.90
N SER A 367 -11.82 2.98 10.55
CA SER A 367 -11.26 1.63 10.73
C SER A 367 -11.54 0.75 9.50
N TYR A 368 -10.90 -0.41 9.40
CA TYR A 368 -11.25 -1.40 8.38
C TYR A 368 -12.51 -2.18 8.82
N PRO A 369 -13.55 -2.37 7.97
CA PRO A 369 -13.66 -2.11 6.52
C PRO A 369 -14.41 -0.80 6.13
N GLY A 370 -14.19 0.30 6.83
CA GLY A 370 -14.80 1.61 6.52
C GLY A 370 -15.65 2.19 7.65
N THR A 371 -15.60 1.61 8.85
CA THR A 371 -16.42 2.08 9.98
C THR A 371 -15.76 3.27 10.68
N THR A 372 -16.54 4.31 10.97
CA THR A 372 -16.09 5.44 11.78
C THR A 372 -15.75 4.99 13.20
N ARG A 373 -14.73 5.60 13.81
CA ARG A 373 -14.32 5.37 15.20
C ARG A 373 -14.50 6.64 16.05
N PRO A 374 -14.93 6.56 17.32
CA PRO A 374 -15.40 5.35 17.99
C PRO A 374 -16.84 4.96 17.56
N LYS A 375 -17.23 3.70 17.76
CA LYS A 375 -18.64 3.26 17.60
C LYS A 375 -19.40 3.14 18.91
N LEU A 376 -18.70 2.82 19.99
CA LEU A 376 -19.27 2.70 21.32
C LEU A 376 -18.71 3.84 22.19
N SER A 377 -18.33 3.55 23.44
CA SER A 377 -17.96 4.59 24.41
C SER A 377 -16.54 5.12 24.23
N ALA A 378 -15.64 4.32 23.64
CA ALA A 378 -14.28 4.69 23.32
C ALA A 378 -13.82 4.02 22.02
N TYR A 379 -12.57 4.25 21.62
CA TYR A 379 -11.98 3.56 20.48
C TYR A 379 -11.69 2.10 20.87
N ASP A 380 -11.76 1.18 19.92
CA ASP A 380 -11.21 -0.16 20.15
C ASP A 380 -9.69 -0.19 19.92
N VAL A 381 -9.00 -1.13 20.56
CA VAL A 381 -7.58 -1.40 20.31
C VAL A 381 -7.43 -2.29 19.07
N GLY A 382 -6.52 -1.92 18.17
CA GLY A 382 -6.31 -2.67 16.91
C GLY A 382 -7.17 -2.19 15.75
N ALA A 383 -7.28 -3.01 14.70
CA ALA A 383 -7.68 -2.56 13.37
C ALA A 383 -9.19 -2.45 13.12
N TYR A 384 -9.99 -3.16 13.92
CA TYR A 384 -11.44 -3.22 13.79
C TYR A 384 -12.09 -2.46 14.93
N GLU A 385 -13.26 -1.91 14.64
CA GLU A 385 -14.16 -1.30 15.61
C GLU A 385 -15.43 -2.15 15.74
N TYR A 386 -15.76 -2.55 16.95
CA TYR A 386 -16.91 -3.37 17.33
C TYR A 386 -18.16 -2.52 17.48
N TYR A 387 -19.31 -3.07 17.04
CA TYR A 387 -20.63 -2.45 17.24
C TYR A 387 -21.73 -3.51 17.14
N SER A 388 -22.83 -3.28 17.85
CA SER A 388 -24.04 -4.11 17.79
C SER A 388 -24.66 -4.04 16.38
N GLY A 389 -24.78 -5.18 15.70
CA GLY A 389 -25.23 -5.25 14.31
C GLY A 389 -24.10 -5.45 13.28
N SER A 390 -22.85 -5.59 13.71
CA SER A 390 -21.78 -6.08 12.86
C SER A 390 -22.12 -7.50 12.38
N THR A 391 -22.73 -7.63 11.20
CA THR A 391 -22.76 -8.90 10.47
C THR A 391 -21.34 -9.43 10.41
N THR A 392 -21.15 -10.74 10.64
CA THR A 392 -19.85 -11.41 10.57
C THR A 392 -19.09 -10.98 9.32
N SER A 393 -18.19 -10.01 9.48
CA SER A 393 -17.43 -9.43 8.37
C SER A 393 -16.37 -10.45 8.02
N THR A 394 -16.69 -11.42 7.16
CA THR A 394 -15.72 -12.37 6.60
C THR A 394 -14.47 -11.64 6.13
N ALA A 395 -13.30 -12.31 6.13
CA ALA A 395 -12.16 -11.79 5.34
C ALA A 395 -12.68 -11.37 3.97
N PRO A 396 -12.20 -10.25 3.42
CA PRO A 396 -12.63 -9.76 2.12
C PRO A 396 -12.52 -10.90 1.12
N THR A 397 -13.64 -11.51 0.74
CA THR A 397 -13.69 -12.48 -0.35
C THR A 397 -13.34 -11.76 -1.65
N SER A 398 -13.09 -12.49 -2.74
CA SER A 398 -13.03 -11.89 -4.09
C SER A 398 -14.22 -10.95 -4.36
N LEU A 399 -15.34 -11.14 -3.66
CA LEU A 399 -16.59 -10.38 -3.80
C LEU A 399 -16.68 -9.11 -2.93
N GLN A 400 -15.91 -9.00 -1.84
CA GLN A 400 -16.04 -7.90 -0.85
C GLN A 400 -15.19 -6.65 -1.17
N VAL A 401 -14.56 -6.63 -2.34
CA VAL A 401 -13.87 -5.45 -2.87
C VAL A 401 -14.86 -4.34 -3.26
N ALA A 402 -16.17 -4.59 -3.18
CA ALA A 402 -17.22 -3.82 -3.87
C ALA A 402 -18.05 -2.81 -3.04
N ASN A 403 -17.80 -2.60 -1.74
CA ASN A 403 -18.53 -1.57 -0.97
C ASN A 403 -17.62 -0.46 -0.44
#